data_AF-A0A2R7KGY8-F1
#
_entry.id   AF-A0A2R7KGY8-F1
#
_cell.length_a   1.000
_cell.length_b   1.000
_cell.length_c   1.000
_cell.angle_alpha   90.00
_cell.angle_beta   90.00
_cell.angle_gamma   90.00
#
_symmetry.space_group_name_H-M   'P 1'
#
loop_
_entity.id
_entity.type
_entity.pdbx_description
1 polymer ?
#
loop_
_entity_poly.entity_id
_entity_poly.type
_entity_poly.pdbx_seq_one_letter_code
_entity_poly.pdbx_strand_id
1 'polypeptide(L)'
;MLGNIRLVIFLFSIIFLSSCSGSDSDLLKKLENSVGKHVELASKNELGYSVFRLSSITNFKWDRFYVFSEYVDSKQVSEITGIQWNGQPVPSGKKRILFIHGTDIVNYVDYE
;
A
#
# COMPACT_ATOMS: atom_id res chain seq x y z
N MET A 1 31.92 -9.73 -34.98
CA MET A 1 30.93 -10.21 -34.00
C MET A 1 30.54 -9.09 -33.03
N LEU A 2 29.94 -8.00 -33.53
CA LEU A 2 29.57 -6.82 -32.72
C LEU A 2 28.09 -6.42 -32.86
N GLY A 3 27.30 -7.19 -33.62
CA GLY A 3 25.89 -6.87 -33.91
C GLY A 3 24.89 -7.34 -32.86
N ASN A 4 25.29 -8.26 -31.95
CA ASN A 4 24.32 -8.99 -31.13
C ASN A 4 24.22 -8.46 -29.68
N ILE A 5 25.13 -7.59 -29.23
CA ILE A 5 25.15 -7.06 -27.87
C ILE A 5 24.11 -5.94 -27.66
N ARG A 6 23.80 -5.16 -28.71
CA ARG A 6 22.79 -4.10 -28.63
C ARG A 6 21.36 -4.62 -28.53
N LEU A 7 21.09 -5.83 -29.02
CA LEU A 7 19.76 -6.46 -28.97
C LEU A 7 19.42 -7.00 -27.57
N VAL A 8 20.43 -7.47 -26.83
CA VAL A 8 20.24 -8.06 -25.48
C VAL A 8 19.89 -6.99 -24.44
N ILE A 9 20.40 -5.76 -24.60
CA ILE A 9 20.08 -4.63 -23.70
C ILE A 9 18.61 -4.19 -23.86
N PHE A 10 18.03 -4.33 -25.06
CA PHE A 10 16.63 -3.96 -25.29
C PHE A 10 15.63 -4.97 -24.69
N LEU A 11 16.04 -6.24 -24.54
CA LEU A 11 15.21 -7.32 -24.00
C LEU A 11 15.13 -7.36 -22.48
N PHE A 12 16.05 -6.68 -21.77
CA PHE A 12 16.05 -6.65 -20.30
C PHE A 12 15.04 -5.63 -19.71
N SER A 13 14.49 -4.75 -20.54
CA SER A 13 13.60 -3.66 -20.11
C SER A 13 12.13 -4.08 -19.94
N ILE A 14 11.76 -5.32 -20.30
CA ILE A 14 10.35 -5.76 -20.34
C ILE A 14 9.93 -6.53 -19.08
N ILE A 15 10.85 -6.79 -18.13
CA ILE A 15 10.60 -7.73 -17.02
C ILE A 15 9.94 -7.07 -15.77
N PHE A 16 9.67 -5.76 -15.74
CA PHE A 16 9.11 -5.10 -14.55
C PHE A 16 7.60 -4.81 -14.56
N LEU A 17 6.83 -5.26 -15.55
CA LEU A 17 5.37 -5.02 -15.60
C LEU A 17 4.54 -6.11 -14.89
N SER A 18 4.99 -6.59 -13.73
CA SER A 18 4.17 -7.42 -12.83
C SER A 18 3.50 -6.57 -11.76
N SER A 19 2.87 -5.46 -12.15
CA SER A 19 1.98 -4.71 -11.24
C SER A 19 0.62 -5.40 -11.23
N CYS A 20 0.50 -6.51 -10.48
CA CYS A 20 -0.80 -7.06 -10.12
C CYS A 20 -1.63 -5.93 -9.48
N SER A 21 -2.71 -5.55 -10.14
CA SER A 21 -3.58 -4.43 -9.80
C SER A 21 -4.52 -4.79 -8.63
N GLY A 22 -3.96 -5.10 -7.46
CA GLY A 22 -4.72 -5.47 -6.26
C GLY A 22 -4.15 -4.84 -4.99
N SER A 23 -4.98 -4.77 -3.95
CA SER A 23 -4.57 -4.45 -2.58
C SER A 23 -3.46 -5.43 -2.14
N ASP A 24 -2.45 -4.96 -1.43
CA ASP A 24 -1.37 -5.80 -0.92
C ASP A 24 -1.89 -6.72 0.19
N SER A 25 -2.10 -7.98 -0.14
CA SER A 25 -2.65 -8.98 0.78
C SER A 25 -1.71 -9.31 1.93
N ASP A 26 -0.39 -9.24 1.71
CA ASP A 26 0.61 -9.55 2.74
C ASP A 26 0.70 -8.43 3.76
N LEU A 27 0.69 -7.19 3.30
CA LEU A 27 0.63 -6.01 4.17
C LEU A 27 -0.70 -5.98 4.94
N LEU A 28 -1.83 -6.26 4.26
CA LEU A 28 -3.15 -6.32 4.90
C LEU A 28 -3.15 -7.35 6.05
N LYS A 29 -2.67 -8.57 5.79
CA LYS A 29 -2.59 -9.62 6.82
C LYS A 29 -1.69 -9.22 7.99
N LYS A 30 -0.55 -8.57 7.73
CA LYS A 30 0.33 -8.06 8.81
C LYS A 30 -0.35 -6.97 9.64
N LEU A 31 -1.10 -6.09 8.98
CA LEU A 31 -1.86 -5.03 9.63
C LEU A 31 -2.96 -5.61 10.52
N GLU A 32 -3.82 -6.47 9.98
CA GLU A 32 -4.89 -7.15 10.71
C GLU A 32 -4.35 -7.92 11.92
N ASN A 33 -3.29 -8.71 11.75
CA ASN A 33 -2.66 -9.44 12.85
C ASN A 33 -2.09 -8.51 13.94
N SER A 34 -1.47 -7.41 13.52
CA SER A 34 -0.88 -6.46 14.48
C SER A 34 -1.97 -5.72 15.24
N VAL A 35 -3.00 -5.24 14.56
CA VAL A 35 -4.15 -4.60 15.20
C VAL A 35 -4.85 -5.59 16.15
N GLY A 36 -5.15 -6.81 15.70
CA GLY A 36 -5.78 -7.84 16.53
C GLY A 36 -4.98 -8.17 17.79
N LYS A 37 -3.67 -8.37 17.65
CA LYS A 37 -2.77 -8.57 18.81
C LYS A 37 -2.79 -7.38 19.76
N HIS A 38 -2.80 -6.16 19.23
CA HIS A 38 -2.78 -4.94 20.03
C HIS A 38 -4.13 -4.66 20.72
N VAL A 39 -5.25 -5.08 20.12
CA VAL A 39 -6.58 -5.12 20.77
C VAL A 39 -6.56 -6.08 21.96
N GLU A 40 -5.99 -7.28 21.79
CA GLU A 40 -5.85 -8.25 22.89
C GLU A 40 -4.94 -7.74 24.01
N LEU A 41 -3.83 -7.07 23.67
CA LEU A 41 -2.94 -6.46 24.67
C LEU A 41 -3.62 -5.31 25.42
N ALA A 42 -4.43 -4.50 24.72
CA ALA A 42 -5.19 -3.41 25.31
C ALA A 42 -6.25 -3.91 26.29
N SER A 43 -6.94 -5.01 25.98
CA SER A 43 -7.97 -5.59 26.85
C SER A 43 -7.42 -6.26 28.11
N LYS A 44 -6.12 -6.62 28.10
CA LYS A 44 -5.44 -7.28 29.22
C LYS A 44 -4.68 -6.32 30.14
N ASN A 45 -4.64 -5.02 29.84
CA ASN A 45 -3.92 -4.03 30.63
C ASN A 45 -4.87 -2.99 31.23
N GLU A 46 -4.42 -2.28 32.27
CA GLU A 46 -5.24 -1.27 32.98
C GLU A 46 -5.33 0.07 32.23
N LEU A 47 -4.56 0.26 31.16
CA LEU A 47 -4.50 1.52 30.41
C LEU A 47 -5.61 1.62 29.35
N GLY A 48 -6.17 0.49 28.89
CA GLY A 48 -7.19 0.45 27.85
C GLY A 48 -6.67 0.78 26.44
N TYR A 49 -5.35 0.81 26.25
CA TYR A 49 -4.72 1.00 24.93
C TYR A 49 -3.42 0.20 24.82
N SER A 50 -2.94 0.03 23.59
CA SER A 50 -1.59 -0.43 23.31
C SER A 50 -1.06 0.26 22.05
N VAL A 51 0.25 0.30 21.89
CA VAL A 51 0.90 1.05 20.80
C VAL A 51 1.80 0.12 20.00
N PHE A 52 1.73 0.24 18.67
CA PHE A 52 2.73 -0.32 17.76
C PHE A 52 3.14 0.71 16.73
N ARG A 53 4.34 0.54 16.18
CA ARG A 53 4.84 1.38 15.10
C ARG A 53 4.47 0.73 13.78
N LEU A 54 3.79 1.46 12.89
CA LEU A 54 3.46 0.95 11.56
C LEU A 54 4.71 0.55 10.74
N SER A 55 5.85 1.18 11.05
CA SER A 55 7.17 0.82 10.50
C SER A 55 7.62 -0.60 10.86
N SER A 56 7.01 -1.26 11.86
CA SER A 56 7.34 -2.65 12.20
C SER A 56 6.73 -3.67 11.23
N ILE A 57 5.74 -3.27 10.42
CA ILE A 57 5.07 -4.15 9.45
C ILE A 57 5.26 -3.70 8.00
N THR A 58 5.81 -2.51 7.78
CA THR A 58 6.14 -1.97 6.45
C THR A 58 7.64 -2.13 6.21
N ASN A 59 8.01 -2.81 5.12
CA ASN A 59 9.41 -3.09 4.73
C ASN A 59 9.82 -2.35 3.44
N PHE A 60 9.12 -1.26 3.14
CA PHE A 60 9.36 -0.39 1.98
C PHE A 60 9.48 1.05 2.46
N LYS A 61 10.05 1.93 1.62
CA LYS A 61 10.16 3.35 1.93
C LYS A 61 8.81 4.03 1.72
N TRP A 62 8.38 4.83 2.70
CA TRP A 62 7.19 5.67 2.64
C TRP A 62 7.38 6.85 3.60
N ASP A 63 6.75 7.98 3.28
CA ASP A 63 6.86 9.22 4.06
C ASP A 63 5.52 9.59 4.71
N ARG A 64 4.41 9.25 4.05
CA ARG A 64 3.04 9.49 4.53
C ARG A 64 2.09 8.42 4.01
N PHE A 65 0.94 8.30 4.68
CA PHE A 65 -0.18 7.51 4.19
C PHE A 65 -1.47 8.31 4.26
N TYR A 66 -2.42 7.97 3.40
CA TYR A 66 -3.79 8.49 3.41
C TYR A 66 -4.75 7.36 3.77
N VAL A 67 -5.84 7.70 4.44
CA VAL A 67 -6.95 6.78 4.71
C VAL A 67 -8.19 7.32 4.00
N PHE A 68 -8.65 6.60 2.98
CA PHE A 68 -9.84 6.96 2.21
C PHE A 68 -11.04 6.13 2.66
N SER A 69 -12.21 6.77 2.73
CA SER A 69 -13.48 6.09 2.92
C SER A 69 -13.86 5.24 1.71
N GLU A 70 -14.85 4.37 1.88
CA GLU A 70 -15.47 3.64 0.77
C GLU A 70 -15.97 4.59 -0.33
N TYR A 71 -16.02 4.08 -1.56
CA TYR A 71 -16.48 4.74 -2.78
C TYR A 71 -15.68 5.96 -3.24
N VAL A 72 -14.58 6.32 -2.56
CA VAL A 72 -13.67 7.34 -3.09
C VAL A 72 -13.09 6.81 -4.41
N ASP A 73 -13.34 7.54 -5.48
CA ASP A 73 -12.94 7.15 -6.83
C ASP A 73 -11.50 7.58 -7.16
N SER A 74 -11.02 7.15 -8.32
CA SER A 74 -9.63 7.39 -8.72
C SER A 74 -9.30 8.86 -8.96
N LYS A 75 -10.28 9.63 -9.45
CA LYS A 75 -10.14 11.07 -9.67
C LYS A 75 -10.00 11.79 -8.34
N GLN A 76 -10.85 11.46 -7.37
CA GLN A 76 -10.79 12.04 -6.02
C GLN A 76 -9.47 11.72 -5.32
N VAL A 77 -8.98 10.47 -5.41
CA VAL A 77 -7.65 10.12 -4.88
C VAL A 77 -6.56 10.96 -5.53
N SER A 78 -6.62 11.14 -6.85
CA SER A 78 -5.62 11.93 -7.58
C SER A 78 -5.64 13.41 -7.18
N GLU A 79 -6.83 14.00 -7.05
CA GLU A 79 -7.00 15.39 -6.61
C GLU A 79 -6.51 15.62 -5.18
N ILE A 80 -6.79 14.68 -4.26
CA ILE A 80 -6.40 14.79 -2.85
C ILE A 80 -4.91 14.60 -2.64
N THR A 81 -4.31 13.63 -3.35
CA THR A 81 -2.89 13.29 -3.17
C THR A 81 -1.96 14.14 -4.02
N GLY A 82 -2.47 14.73 -5.10
CA GLY A 82 -1.65 15.36 -6.14
C GLY A 82 -0.88 14.36 -7.00
N ILE A 83 -1.19 13.07 -6.93
CA ILE A 83 -0.51 11.97 -7.63
C ILE A 83 -1.53 11.25 -8.51
N GLN A 84 -1.20 11.03 -9.78
CA GLN A 84 -2.09 10.30 -10.67
C GLN A 84 -2.33 8.88 -10.14
N TRP A 85 -3.60 8.55 -9.89
CA TRP A 85 -4.03 7.23 -9.46
C TRP A 85 -5.02 6.64 -10.46
N ASN A 86 -4.74 5.42 -10.92
CA ASN A 86 -5.55 4.69 -11.90
C ASN A 86 -6.12 3.38 -11.35
N GLY A 87 -6.15 3.22 -10.02
CA GLY A 87 -6.74 2.04 -9.37
C GLY A 87 -8.27 2.11 -9.29
N GLN A 88 -8.88 1.02 -8.83
CA GLN A 88 -10.33 0.94 -8.65
C GLN A 88 -10.81 1.90 -7.55
N PRO A 89 -12.11 2.28 -7.52
CA PRO A 89 -12.71 2.95 -6.36
C PRO A 89 -12.48 2.15 -5.07
N VAL A 90 -12.51 2.82 -3.93
CA VAL A 90 -12.45 2.11 -2.63
C VAL A 90 -13.70 1.22 -2.49
N PRO A 91 -13.55 -0.09 -2.23
CA PRO A 91 -14.68 -1.01 -2.15
C PRO A 91 -15.66 -0.65 -1.04
N SER A 92 -16.92 -1.09 -1.22
CA SER A 92 -17.96 -1.03 -0.19
C SER A 92 -17.49 -1.70 1.11
N GLY A 93 -17.77 -1.07 2.25
CA GLY A 93 -17.41 -1.60 3.57
C GLY A 93 -15.91 -1.64 3.86
N LYS A 94 -15.08 -0.99 3.05
CA LYS A 94 -13.63 -0.92 3.25
C LYS A 94 -13.14 0.52 3.47
N LYS A 95 -11.91 0.64 3.94
CA LYS A 95 -11.08 1.84 3.96
C LYS A 95 -9.81 1.55 3.19
N ARG A 96 -9.40 2.45 2.29
CA ARG A 96 -8.12 2.30 1.59
C ARG A 96 -7.03 3.05 2.33
N ILE A 97 -5.98 2.35 2.74
CA ILE A 97 -4.75 2.93 3.28
C ILE A 97 -3.74 2.98 2.12
N LEU A 98 -3.42 4.20 1.67
CA LEU A 98 -2.55 4.46 0.51
C LEU A 98 -1.21 5.03 0.99
N PHE A 99 -0.10 4.33 0.73
CA PHE A 99 1.24 4.73 1.14
C PHE A 99 1.98 5.47 0.03
N ILE A 100 2.64 6.57 0.38
CA ILE A 100 3.35 7.45 -0.57
C ILE A 100 4.79 7.64 -0.15
N HIS A 101 5.70 7.60 -1.12
CA HIS A 101 7.09 8.06 -0.99
C HIS A 101 7.37 9.13 -2.05
N GLY A 102 7.71 10.35 -1.63
CA GLY A 102 7.84 11.49 -2.53
C GLY A 102 6.54 11.77 -3.30
N THR A 103 6.59 11.57 -4.62
CA THR A 103 5.49 11.75 -5.58
C THR A 103 4.90 10.42 -6.06
N ASP A 104 5.30 9.30 -5.47
CA ASP A 104 4.90 7.97 -5.93
C ASP A 104 4.02 7.26 -4.90
N ILE A 105 2.96 6.63 -5.40
CA ILE A 105 2.18 5.66 -4.62
C ILE A 105 2.97 4.36 -4.61
N VAL A 106 3.46 3.96 -3.44
CA VAL A 106 4.36 2.81 -3.29
C VAL A 106 3.64 1.54 -2.86
N ASN A 107 2.50 1.67 -2.18
CA ASN A 107 1.70 0.53 -1.74
C ASN A 107 0.28 0.97 -1.34
N TYR A 108 -0.67 0.03 -1.29
CA TYR A 108 -1.98 0.27 -0.69
C TYR A 108 -2.62 -1.01 -0.16
N VAL A 109 -3.51 -0.86 0.83
CA VAL A 109 -4.36 -1.93 1.33
C VAL A 109 -5.81 -1.48 1.47
N ASP A 110 -6.76 -2.38 1.22
CA ASP A 110 -8.18 -2.19 1.52
C ASP A 110 -8.53 -2.93 2.83
N TYR A 111 -8.64 -2.17 3.92
CA TYR A 111 -8.89 -2.62 5.29
C TYR A 111 -10.39 -2.55 5.66
N GLU A 112 -10.87 -3.38 6.58
CA GLU A 112 -12.28 -3.39 7.06
C GLU A 112 -12.59 -2.29 8.07
#